data_AF-A0A7C1QML5-F1
#
_entry.id   AF-A0A7C1QML5-F1
#
_cell.length_a   1.000
_cell.length_b   1.000
_cell.length_c   1.000
_cell.angle_alpha   90.00
_cell.angle_beta   90.00
_cell.angle_gamma   90.00
#
_symmetry.space_group_name_H-M   'P 1'
#
loop_
_entity.id
_entity.type
_entity.pdbx_description
1 polymer ?
#
loop_
_entity_poly.entity_id
_entity_poly.type
_entity_poly.pdbx_seq_one_letter_code
_entity_poly.pdbx_strand_id
1 'polypeptide(L)' 'MEWISVEEKLPERTCNCLVAYTNNSQSVGVAYFHKIHNFMHIRTENHYYTVTHWMPLPDPPKPKQP' A
#
# COMPACT_ATOMS: atom_id res chain seq x y z
N MET A 1 0.42 12.43 6.80
CA MET A 1 0.53 10.99 7.08
C MET A 1 1.91 10.59 6.63
N GLU A 2 2.61 9.83 7.46
CA GLU A 2 3.97 9.38 7.18
C GLU A 2 3.96 7.94 6.64
N TRP A 3 5.00 7.59 5.88
CA TRP A 3 5.25 6.22 5.46
C TRP A 3 5.74 5.38 6.65
N ILE A 4 5.24 4.15 6.76
CA ILE A 4 5.54 3.21 7.84
C ILE A 4 6.27 2.02 7.23
N SER A 5 7.44 1.65 7.78
CA SER A 5 8.15 0.43 7.36
C SER A 5 7.33 -0.81 7.74
N VAL A 6 7.21 -1.77 6.81
CA VAL A 6 6.51 -3.04 7.10
C VAL A 6 7.21 -3.87 8.18
N GLU A 7 8.52 -3.67 8.36
CA GLU A 7 9.32 -4.35 9.38
C GLU A 7 9.01 -3.81 10.79
N GLU A 8 8.62 -2.55 10.90
CA GLU A 8 8.24 -1.92 12.16
C GLU A 8 6.80 -2.22 12.53
N LYS A 9 5.88 -2.08 11.56
CA LYS A 9 4.45 -2.21 11.82
C LYS A 9 3.65 -2.54 10.56
N LEU A 10 2.67 -3.43 10.71
CA LEU A 10 1.62 -3.70 9.72
C LEU A 10 0.31 -2.97 10.06
N PRO A 11 -0.61 -2.78 9.09
CA PRO A 11 -1.93 -2.22 9.38
C PRO A 11 -2.70 -3.04 10.41
N GLU A 12 -3.36 -2.38 11.36
CA GLU A 12 -4.10 -3.04 12.44
C GLU A 12 -5.44 -3.64 11.98
N ARG A 13 -5.95 -3.19 10.83
CA ARG A 13 -7.24 -3.56 10.25
C ARG A 13 -7.07 -3.77 8.75
N THR A 14 -8.02 -4.47 8.15
CA THR A 14 -8.04 -4.60 6.69
C THR A 14 -8.39 -3.26 6.06
N CYS A 15 -7.59 -2.82 5.09
CA CYS A 15 -7.74 -1.50 4.47
C CYS A 15 -7.03 -1.41 3.12
N ASN A 16 -7.44 -0.42 2.31
CA ASN A 16 -6.66 0.01 1.17
C ASN A 16 -5.51 0.90 1.64
N CYS A 17 -4.31 0.63 1.15
CA CYS A 17 -3.09 1.33 1.49
C CYS A 17 -2.41 1.83 0.23
N LEU A 18 -1.70 2.95 0.35
CA LEU A 18 -0.58 3.23 -0.54
C LEU A 18 0.60 2.39 -0.07
N VAL A 19 1.31 1.78 -1.00
CA VAL A 19 2.47 0.92 -0.72
C VAL A 19 3.64 1.29 -1.61
N ALA A 20 4.83 1.33 -1.01
CA ALA A 20 6.08 1.29 -1.73
C ALA A 20 6.55 -0.16 -1.80
N TYR A 21 6.96 -0.61 -2.99
CA TYR A 21 7.39 -1.99 -3.20
C TYR A 21 8.57 -2.07 -4.16
N THR A 22 9.29 -3.18 -4.10
CA THR A 22 10.38 -3.51 -5.04
C THR A 22 9.96 -4.67 -5.95
N ASN A 23 10.15 -4.48 -7.26
CA ASN A 23 10.04 -5.52 -8.30
C ASN A 23 10.97 -5.14 -9.45
N ASN A 24 12.24 -5.56 -9.39
CA ASN A 24 13.35 -5.11 -10.25
C ASN A 24 13.67 -3.59 -10.21
N SER A 25 12.75 -2.76 -9.72
CA SER A 25 12.92 -1.34 -9.41
C SER A 25 12.03 -0.94 -8.22
N GLN A 26 12.26 0.25 -7.65
CA GLN A 26 11.37 0.83 -6.65
C GLN A 26 10.13 1.43 -7.33
N SER A 27 8.94 1.19 -6.77
CA SER A 27 7.67 1.69 -7.30
C SER A 27 6.66 1.93 -6.17
N VAL A 28 5.63 2.72 -6.47
CA VAL A 28 4.51 3.00 -5.57
C VAL A 28 3.20 2.54 -6.21
N GLY A 29 2.29 1.99 -5.40
CA GLY A 29 0.99 1.51 -5.87
C GLY A 29 -0.06 1.49 -4.75
N VAL A 30 -1.25 1.00 -5.09
CA VAL A 30 -2.32 0.73 -4.12
C VAL A 30 -2.37 -0.78 -3.88
N ALA A 31 -2.46 -1.17 -2.60
CA ALA A 31 -2.66 -2.55 -2.19
C ALA A 31 -3.81 -2.64 -1.19
N TYR A 32 -4.45 -3.80 -1.15
CA TYR A 32 -5.39 -4.14 -0.09
C TYR A 32 -4.69 -4.99 0.96
N PHE A 33 -4.61 -4.51 2.20
CA PHE A 33 -4.06 -5.29 3.31
C PHE A 33 -5.13 -6.19 3.91
N HIS A 34 -4.85 -7.49 4.00
CA HIS A 34 -5.65 -8.48 4.69
C HIS A 34 -4.86 -9.11 5.84
N LYS A 35 -5.44 -9.23 7.04
CA LYS A 35 -4.70 -9.72 8.24
C LYS A 35 -4.06 -11.10 8.07
N ILE A 36 -4.70 -11.98 7.29
CA ILE A 36 -4.23 -13.36 7.09
C ILE A 36 -3.32 -13.46 5.86
N HIS A 37 -3.56 -12.65 4.84
CA HIS A 37 -2.91 -12.78 3.53
C HIS A 37 -1.92 -11.64 3.24
N ASN A 38 -1.69 -10.76 4.21
CA ASN A 38 -0.91 -9.52 4.09
C ASN A 38 -1.37 -8.66 2.90
N PHE A 39 -0.44 -7.94 2.27
CA PHE A 39 -0.73 -7.07 1.13
C PHE A 39 -1.09 -7.89 -0.10
N MET A 40 -2.31 -7.67 -0.61
CA MET A 40 -2.86 -8.29 -1.81
C MET A 40 -3.11 -7.23 -2.88
N HIS A 41 -3.25 -7.67 -4.14
CA HIS A 41 -3.68 -6.85 -5.28
C HIS A 41 -2.77 -5.68 -5.67
N ILE A 42 -1.45 -5.78 -5.50
CA ILE A 42 -0.58 -4.91 -6.31
C ILE A 42 -0.70 -5.40 -7.75
N ARG A 43 -1.43 -4.65 -8.58
CA ARG A 43 -1.63 -4.95 -10.00
C ARG A 43 -0.30 -4.84 -10.74
N THR A 44 0.52 -5.88 -10.67
CA THR A 44 1.66 -6.06 -11.57
C THR A 44 1.58 -7.45 -12.16
N GLU A 45 1.89 -7.58 -13.44
CA GLU A 45 1.90 -8.83 -14.20
C GLU A 45 2.90 -9.87 -13.64
N ASN A 46 3.77 -9.46 -12.71
CA ASN A 46 4.73 -10.29 -12.01
C ASN A 46 4.39 -10.47 -10.51
N HIS A 47 4.48 -11.73 -10.07
CA HIS A 47 4.04 -12.22 -8.76
C HIS A 47 5.05 -12.01 -7.60
N TYR A 48 6.21 -11.41 -7.87
CA TYR A 48 7.27 -11.25 -6.87
C TYR A 48 7.54 -9.77 -6.61
N TYR A 49 6.71 -9.16 -5.76
CA TYR A 49 6.98 -7.84 -5.20
C TYR A 49 7.15 -7.95 -3.69
N THR A 50 8.08 -7.14 -3.15
CA THR A 50 8.23 -7.00 -1.70
C THR A 50 7.76 -5.60 -1.30
N VAL A 51 6.67 -5.52 -0.54
CA VAL A 51 6.24 -4.25 0.05
C VAL A 51 7.24 -3.86 1.13
N THR A 52 7.76 -2.63 1.06
CA THR A 52 8.75 -2.12 2.03
C THR A 52 8.13 -1.10 2.98
N HIS A 53 7.24 -0.25 2.47
CA HIS A 53 6.59 0.78 3.26
C HIS A 53 5.13 0.91 2.87
N TRP A 54 4.30 1.39 3.79
CA TRP A 54 2.89 1.63 3.55
C TRP A 54 2.39 2.86 4.28
N MET A 55 1.25 3.38 3.85
CA MET A 55 0.43 4.31 4.60
C MET A 55 -1.05 4.07 4.29
N PRO A 56 -1.99 4.45 5.17
CA PRO A 56 -3.40 4.45 4.83
C PRO A 56 -3.66 5.26 3.55
N LEU A 57 -4.61 4.83 2.73
CA LEU A 57 -5.03 5.61 1.58
C LEU A 57 -5.55 6.98 2.07
N PRO A 58 -5.01 8.11 1.58
CA PRO A 58 -5.45 9.42 2.00
C PRO A 58 -6.88 9.67 1.51
N ASP A 59 -7.62 10.50 2.24
CA ASP A 59 -8.93 10.94 1.79
C ASP A 59 -8.79 11.65 0.43
N PRO A 60 -9.74 11.43 -0.50
CA PRO A 60 -9.75 12.16 -1.75
C PRO A 60 -9.85 13.66 -1.45
N PRO A 61 -9.24 14.52 -2.30
CA PRO A 61 -9.41 15.95 -2.16
C PRO A 61 -10.91 16.29 -2.20
N LYS A 62 -11.32 17.29 -1.42
CA LYS A 62 -12.69 17.80 -1.48
C LYS A 62 -13.04 18.13 -2.94
N PRO A 63 -14.25 17.82 -3.42
CA PRO A 63 -14.66 18.22 -4.75
C PRO A 63 -14.46 19.72 -4.90
N LYS A 64 -13.88 20.18 -6.01
CA LYS A 64 -13.95 21.60 -6.35
C LYS A 64 -15.44 21.94 -6.48
N GLN A 65 -15.91 22.92 -5.72
CA GLN A 65 -17.21 23.51 -5.99
C GLN A 65 -17.18 24.06 -7.44
N PRO A 66 -18.22 23.79 -8.24
CA PRO A 66 -18.27 24.24 -9.63
C PRO A 66 -18.15 25.75 -9.77
#